data_AF-A0A2D6P6H8-F1
#
_entry.id   AF-A0A2D6P6H8-F1
#
_cell.length_a   1.000
_cell.length_b   1.000
_cell.length_c   1.000
_cell.angle_alpha   90.00
_cell.angle_beta   90.00
_cell.angle_gamma   90.00
#
_symmetry.space_group_name_H-M   'P 1'
#
loop_
_entity.id
_entity.type
_entity.pdbx_description
1 polymer ?
#
loop_
_entity_poly.entity_id
_entity_poly.type
_entity_poly.pdbx_seq_one_letter_code
_entity_poly.pdbx_strand_id
1 'polypeptide(L)'
;MKAFCIGNGESRKGFDLEKLRPHGKIYGCNALYRDFTPDVLVAVDHGICHEIYNSGYCQKNEAWFRDWTKVPAMHYDMMIYSAVDKITRDEIKEYYDKHIENERTNAEEFVFHGSNLSGLA
;
A
#
# COMPACT_ATOMS: atom_id res chain seq x y z
N MET A 1 -27.36 -4.00 -10.01
CA MET A 1 -26.31 -4.71 -9.24
C MET A 1 -26.16 -4.00 -7.90
N LYS A 2 -26.07 -4.73 -6.78
CA LYS A 2 -25.85 -4.13 -5.44
C LYS A 2 -24.38 -4.21 -5.08
N ALA A 3 -23.87 -3.17 -4.42
CA ALA A 3 -22.53 -3.13 -3.87
C ALA A 3 -22.60 -2.73 -2.38
N PHE A 4 -21.76 -3.34 -1.57
CA PHE A 4 -21.60 -3.03 -0.15
C PHE A 4 -20.20 -2.46 0.07
N CYS A 5 -20.10 -1.20 0.47
CA CYS A 5 -18.82 -0.54 0.74
C CYS A 5 -18.54 -0.57 2.24
N ILE A 6 -17.49 -1.27 2.65
CA ILE A 6 -17.14 -1.49 4.05
C ILE A 6 -15.85 -0.73 4.37
N GLY A 7 -15.98 0.26 5.26
CA GLY A 7 -14.86 0.99 5.83
C GLY A 7 -14.29 0.33 7.09
N ASN A 8 -13.30 0.99 7.68
CA ASN A 8 -12.58 0.51 8.87
C ASN A 8 -13.19 0.96 10.21
N GLY A 9 -14.35 1.62 10.18
CA GLY A 9 -15.00 2.15 11.38
C GLY A 9 -15.55 1.05 12.30
N GLU A 10 -15.76 1.39 13.58
CA GLU A 10 -16.25 0.44 14.58
C GLU A 10 -17.69 -0.03 14.35
N SER A 11 -18.47 0.66 13.50
CA SER A 11 -19.86 0.31 13.20
C SER A 11 -20.04 -1.07 12.56
N ARG A 12 -18.97 -1.69 12.04
CA ARG A 12 -18.99 -3.07 11.52
C ARG A 12 -18.80 -4.13 12.62
N LYS A 13 -18.34 -3.74 13.82
CA LYS A 13 -18.05 -4.69 14.91
C LYS A 13 -19.32 -5.41 15.34
N GLY A 14 -19.24 -6.73 15.51
CA GLY A 14 -20.38 -7.57 15.89
C GLY A 14 -21.36 -7.87 14.74
N PHE A 15 -21.11 -7.35 13.54
CA PHE A 15 -21.88 -7.69 12.34
C PHE A 15 -21.08 -8.66 11.46
N ASP A 16 -21.70 -9.79 11.10
CA ASP A 16 -21.12 -10.76 10.19
C ASP A 16 -21.23 -10.27 8.73
N LEU A 17 -20.13 -9.77 8.19
CA LEU A 17 -20.05 -9.21 6.84
C LEU A 17 -20.29 -10.26 5.74
N GLU A 18 -20.09 -11.55 6.01
CA GLU A 18 -20.37 -12.61 5.04
C GLU A 18 -21.86 -12.69 4.68
N LYS A 19 -22.74 -12.24 5.57
CA LYS A 19 -24.18 -12.14 5.30
C LYS A 19 -24.52 -11.20 4.14
N LEU A 20 -23.60 -10.31 3.77
CA LEU A 20 -23.79 -9.39 2.65
C LEU A 20 -23.47 -10.04 1.30
N ARG A 21 -22.58 -11.04 1.27
CA ARG A 21 -22.04 -11.62 0.02
C ARG A 21 -23.11 -12.24 -0.89
N PRO A 22 -24.15 -12.94 -0.36
CA PRO A 22 -25.26 -13.42 -1.18
C PRO A 22 -26.12 -12.32 -1.81
N HIS A 23 -25.99 -11.07 -1.35
CA HIS A 23 -26.85 -9.96 -1.75
C HIS A 23 -26.17 -8.94 -2.66
N GLY A 24 -24.85 -9.04 -2.88
CA GLY A 24 -24.09 -8.07 -3.67
C GLY A 24 -22.58 -8.15 -3.42
N LYS A 25 -21.81 -7.45 -4.26
CA LYS A 25 -20.34 -7.44 -4.20
C LYS A 25 -19.86 -6.55 -3.05
N ILE A 26 -18.92 -7.05 -2.26
CA ILE A 26 -18.37 -6.36 -1.10
C ILE A 26 -17.05 -5.68 -1.49
N TYR A 27 -17.02 -4.36 -1.38
CA TYR A 27 -15.84 -3.53 -1.55
C TYR A 27 -15.31 -3.12 -0.18
N GLY A 28 -14.07 -3.49 0.12
CA GLY A 28 -13.38 -3.10 1.34
C GLY A 28 -12.35 -2.02 1.11
N CYS A 29 -11.87 -1.39 2.18
CA CYS A 29 -10.74 -0.47 2.07
C CYS A 29 -9.65 -0.63 3.14
N ASN A 30 -8.41 -0.33 2.75
CA ASN A 30 -7.24 -0.24 3.63
C ASN A 30 -7.13 -1.43 4.60
N ALA A 31 -7.10 -1.18 5.91
CA ALA A 31 -6.85 -2.16 6.97
C ALA A 31 -7.93 -3.24 7.16
N LEU A 32 -9.05 -3.19 6.42
CA LEU A 32 -10.12 -4.18 6.53
C LEU A 32 -9.62 -5.60 6.24
N TYR A 33 -8.65 -5.73 5.34
CA TYR A 33 -8.08 -7.01 4.93
C TYR A 33 -7.46 -7.82 6.08
N ARG A 34 -7.11 -7.16 7.19
CA ARG A 34 -6.47 -7.80 8.36
C ARG A 34 -7.42 -8.73 9.10
N ASP A 35 -8.73 -8.48 9.02
CA ASP A 35 -9.75 -9.28 9.71
C ASP A 35 -10.93 -9.71 8.83
N PHE A 36 -10.97 -9.29 7.57
CA PHE A 36 -12.01 -9.68 6.62
C PHE A 36 -11.54 -9.61 5.17
N THR A 37 -11.93 -10.59 4.33
CA THR A 37 -11.58 -10.61 2.90
C THR A 37 -12.77 -10.15 2.05
N PRO A 38 -12.81 -8.87 1.63
CA PRO A 38 -13.83 -8.40 0.68
C PRO A 38 -13.66 -9.05 -0.70
N ASP A 39 -14.65 -8.90 -1.58
CA ASP A 39 -14.50 -9.33 -2.99
C ASP A 39 -13.47 -8.45 -3.72
N VAL A 40 -13.39 -7.17 -3.36
CA VAL A 40 -12.40 -6.21 -3.88
C VAL A 40 -11.90 -5.35 -2.74
N LEU A 41 -10.58 -5.22 -2.60
CA LEU A 41 -9.95 -4.30 -1.66
C LEU A 41 -9.43 -3.06 -2.39
N VAL A 42 -9.72 -1.87 -1.88
CA VAL A 42 -9.16 -0.61 -2.40
C VAL A 42 -8.31 0.05 -1.33
N ALA A 43 -7.07 0.43 -1.64
CA ALA A 43 -6.23 1.16 -0.70
C ALA A 43 -5.67 2.44 -1.32
N VAL A 44 -5.59 3.47 -0.49
CA VAL A 44 -5.14 4.82 -0.91
C VAL A 44 -4.02 5.37 -0.04
N ASP A 45 -3.87 4.86 1.18
CA ASP A 45 -2.74 5.20 2.03
C ASP A 45 -1.52 4.39 1.60
N HIS A 46 -0.42 5.05 1.24
CA HIS A 46 0.74 4.37 0.67
C HIS A 46 1.35 3.34 1.64
N GLY A 47 1.39 3.65 2.95
CA GLY A 47 1.86 2.72 3.97
C GLY A 47 1.04 1.43 3.98
N ILE A 48 -0.29 1.56 3.98
CA ILE A 48 -1.20 0.41 3.90
C ILE A 48 -1.11 -0.31 2.54
N CYS A 49 -0.94 0.38 1.41
CA CYS A 49 -0.75 -0.26 0.11
C CYS A 49 0.47 -1.19 0.13
N HIS A 50 1.62 -0.71 0.64
CA HIS A 50 2.82 -1.52 0.78
C HIS A 50 2.62 -2.68 1.77
N GLU A 51 1.92 -2.46 2.88
CA GLU A 51 1.59 -3.52 3.84
C GLU A 51 0.75 -4.65 3.21
N ILE A 52 -0.30 -4.32 2.47
CA ILE A 52 -1.17 -5.29 1.79
C ILE A 52 -0.39 -6.07 0.72
N TYR A 53 0.42 -5.37 -0.09
CA TYR A 53 1.22 -6.02 -1.13
C TYR A 53 2.24 -7.00 -0.52
N ASN A 54 2.96 -6.55 0.51
CA ASN A 54 3.98 -7.35 1.20
C ASN A 54 3.38 -8.55 1.95
N SER A 55 2.12 -8.49 2.38
CA SER A 55 1.45 -9.64 3.00
C SER A 55 1.11 -10.75 2.00
N GLY A 56 1.34 -10.54 0.70
CA GLY A 56 0.95 -11.47 -0.37
C GLY A 56 -0.56 -11.49 -0.65
N TYR A 57 -1.34 -10.56 -0.10
CA TYR A 57 -2.79 -10.53 -0.26
C TYR A 57 -3.21 -10.46 -1.74
N CYS A 58 -2.50 -9.62 -2.51
CA CYS A 58 -2.73 -9.40 -3.94
C CYS A 58 -2.45 -10.64 -4.81
N GLN A 59 -1.77 -11.67 -4.30
CA GLN A 59 -1.52 -12.90 -5.05
C GLN A 59 -2.77 -13.79 -5.12
N LYS A 60 -3.74 -13.57 -4.21
CA LYS A 60 -4.92 -14.42 -4.05
C LYS A 60 -6.24 -13.66 -4.20
N ASN A 61 -6.21 -12.34 -4.04
CA ASN A 61 -7.40 -11.49 -3.95
C ASN A 61 -7.29 -10.27 -4.86
N GLU A 62 -8.43 -9.77 -5.35
CA GLU A 62 -8.49 -8.56 -6.16
C GLU A 62 -8.25 -7.32 -5.28
N ALA A 63 -7.22 -6.54 -5.60
CA ALA A 63 -6.87 -5.31 -4.89
C ALA A 63 -6.46 -4.20 -5.85
N TRP A 64 -6.86 -2.96 -5.53
CA TRP A 64 -6.57 -1.76 -6.31
C TRP A 64 -5.97 -0.68 -5.43
N PHE A 65 -4.81 -0.15 -5.83
CA PHE A 65 -4.04 0.81 -5.05
C PHE A 65 -3.91 2.14 -5.78
N ARG A 66 -4.03 3.25 -5.03
CA ARG A 66 -3.76 4.59 -5.56
C ARG A 66 -2.27 4.73 -5.89
N ASP A 67 -1.98 5.32 -7.05
CA ASP A 67 -0.63 5.67 -7.53
C ASP A 67 0.37 4.50 -7.60
N TRP A 68 -0.11 3.26 -7.70
CA TRP A 68 0.72 2.05 -7.70
C TRP A 68 1.40 1.79 -9.05
N THR A 69 2.37 2.63 -9.37
CA THR A 69 3.11 2.57 -10.63
C THR A 69 4.36 1.71 -10.46
N LYS A 70 4.43 0.65 -11.26
CA LYS A 70 5.63 -0.20 -11.31
C LYS A 70 6.73 0.48 -12.10
N VAL A 71 7.94 0.41 -11.57
CA VAL A 71 9.14 0.99 -12.14
C VAL A 71 10.15 -0.13 -12.37
N PRO A 72 10.85 -0.17 -13.52
CA PRO A 72 11.91 -1.15 -13.77
C PRO A 72 13.02 -1.06 -12.72
N ALA A 73 13.48 -2.21 -12.20
CA ALA A 73 14.48 -2.30 -11.12
C ALA A 73 15.76 -1.50 -11.37
N MET A 74 16.17 -1.33 -12.63
CA MET A 74 17.34 -0.53 -13.01
C MET A 74 17.25 0.96 -12.60
N HIS A 75 16.05 1.49 -12.37
CA HIS A 75 15.85 2.87 -11.91
C HIS A 75 15.84 3.03 -10.40
N TYR A 76 15.95 1.93 -9.64
CA TYR A 76 15.84 1.95 -8.18
C TYR A 76 16.84 2.94 -7.56
N ASP A 77 18.13 2.75 -7.82
CA ASP A 77 19.18 3.57 -7.20
C ASP A 77 19.01 5.04 -7.55
N MET A 78 18.71 5.33 -8.83
CA MET A 78 18.47 6.70 -9.30
C MET A 78 17.30 7.35 -8.56
N MET A 79 16.18 6.66 -8.38
CA MET A 79 15.02 7.21 -7.68
C MET A 79 15.31 7.45 -6.20
N ILE A 80 15.96 6.50 -5.52
CA ILE A 80 16.34 6.66 -4.12
C ILE A 80 17.33 7.80 -3.93
N TYR A 81 18.41 7.86 -4.71
CA TYR A 81 19.39 8.94 -4.58
C TYR A 81 18.80 10.30 -4.94
N SER A 82 17.90 10.37 -5.93
CA SER A 82 17.23 11.64 -6.30
C SER A 82 16.32 12.20 -5.18
N ALA A 83 15.71 11.34 -4.37
CA ALA A 83 14.92 11.75 -3.21
C ALA A 83 15.80 12.37 -2.09
N VAL A 84 17.10 12.11 -2.14
CA VAL A 84 18.12 12.50 -1.16
C VAL A 84 19.02 13.63 -1.67
N ASP A 85 18.92 14.01 -2.95
CA ASP A 85 19.92 14.83 -3.63
C ASP A 85 19.76 16.34 -3.34
N LYS A 86 20.11 16.73 -2.09
CA LYS A 86 20.43 18.11 -1.64
C LYS A 86 20.81 18.21 -0.14
N ILE A 87 21.25 17.13 0.47
CA ILE A 87 21.09 16.94 1.91
C ILE A 87 22.42 16.61 2.63
N THR A 88 22.53 17.09 3.87
CA THR A 88 23.70 16.95 4.74
C THR A 88 23.91 15.51 5.22
N ARG A 89 25.09 15.17 5.76
CA ARG A 89 25.39 13.81 6.28
C ARG A 89 24.39 13.30 7.34
N ASP A 90 23.77 14.20 8.11
CA ASP A 90 22.91 13.82 9.24
C ASP A 90 21.49 13.45 8.76
N GLU A 91 20.96 14.18 7.80
CA GLU A 91 19.68 13.90 7.15
C GLU A 91 19.72 12.64 6.27
N ILE A 92 20.88 12.27 5.71
CA ILE A 92 21.06 10.97 5.05
C ILE A 92 20.85 9.81 6.03
N LYS A 93 21.39 9.92 7.25
CA LYS A 93 21.18 8.90 8.29
C LYS A 93 19.71 8.81 8.69
N GLU A 94 19.06 9.96 8.90
CA GLU A 94 17.62 9.99 9.20
C GLU A 94 16.77 9.43 8.05
N TYR A 95 17.16 9.68 6.80
CA TYR A 95 16.51 9.09 5.63
C TYR A 95 16.64 7.56 5.64
N TYR A 96 17.85 7.02 5.82
CA TYR A 96 18.04 5.58 5.88
C TYR A 96 17.34 4.93 7.08
N ASP A 97 17.22 5.63 8.21
CA ASP A 97 16.45 5.16 9.36
C ASP A 97 14.93 5.11 9.09
N LYS A 98 14.42 5.95 8.17
CA LYS A 98 13.00 6.00 7.77
C LYS A 98 12.72 5.27 6.45
N HIS A 99 13.75 4.80 5.77
CA HIS A 99 13.65 4.04 4.53
C HIS A 99 13.18 2.62 4.84
N ILE A 100 11.93 2.33 4.51
CA ILE A 100 11.33 1.01 4.68
C ILE A 100 11.27 0.35 3.30
N GLU A 101 12.02 -0.74 3.14
CA GLU A 101 11.98 -1.57 1.94
C GLU A 101 11.79 -3.04 2.29
N ASN A 102 11.20 -3.80 1.36
CA ASN A 102 11.14 -5.24 1.42
C ASN A 102 12.39 -5.87 0.76
N GLU A 103 12.62 -7.15 1.02
CA GLU A 103 13.72 -7.89 0.39
C GLU A 103 13.59 -7.87 -1.15
N ARG A 104 14.67 -7.44 -1.82
CA ARG A 104 14.78 -7.52 -3.27
C ARG A 104 15.20 -8.95 -3.62
N THR A 105 14.22 -9.76 -4.00
CA THR A 105 14.47 -11.13 -4.49
C THR A 105 14.92 -11.06 -5.96
N ASN A 106 14.29 -11.81 -6.86
CA ASN A 106 14.48 -11.74 -8.30
C ASN A 106 13.51 -10.77 -8.98
N ALA A 107 13.04 -9.74 -8.27
CA ALA A 107 12.07 -8.78 -8.78
C ALA A 107 12.68 -7.89 -9.87
N GLU A 108 12.01 -7.82 -11.03
CA GLU A 108 12.40 -6.97 -12.17
C GLU A 108 11.77 -5.56 -12.11
N GLU A 109 10.81 -5.38 -11.20
CA GLU A 109 10.06 -4.15 -11.00
C GLU A 109 9.95 -3.83 -9.51
N PHE A 110 9.83 -2.55 -9.17
CA PHE A 110 9.52 -2.07 -7.82
C PHE A 110 8.45 -1.00 -7.86
N VAL A 111 7.87 -0.69 -6.70
CA VAL A 111 7.00 0.48 -6.50
C VAL A 111 7.62 1.31 -5.39
N PHE A 112 7.63 2.63 -5.57
CA PHE A 112 8.18 3.57 -4.61
C PHE A 112 7.17 4.69 -4.35
N HIS A 113 6.87 4.92 -3.08
CA HIS A 113 6.14 6.10 -2.62
C HIS A 113 7.00 6.84 -1.61
N GLY A 114 7.34 8.07 -1.93
CA GLY A 114 8.12 8.95 -1.07
C GLY A 114 7.95 10.40 -1.51
N SER A 115 8.24 11.32 -0.60
CA SER A 115 8.25 12.76 -0.88
C SER A 115 9.69 13.26 -0.86
N ASN A 116 10.04 14.17 -1.77
CA ASN A 116 11.33 14.85 -1.69
C ASN A 116 11.39 15.65 -0.38
N LEU A 117 12.46 15.46 0.39
CA LEU A 117 12.67 16.16 1.67
C LEU A 117 12.68 17.70 1.51
N SER A 118 13.08 18.20 0.34
CA SER A 118 13.03 19.63 0.00
C SER A 118 11.62 20.25 -0.09
N GLY A 119 10.56 19.44 -0.13
CA GLY A 119 9.16 19.89 -0.22
C GLY A 119 8.42 19.99 1.13
N LEU A 120 9.12 19.80 2.25
CA LEU A 120 8.57 19.88 3.61
C LEU A 120 8.62 21.29 4.22
N ALA A 121 8.97 22.32 3.43
CA ALA A 121 9.04 23.71 3.84
C ALA A 121 7.70 24.44 3.70
#